data_AF-A0A485CA11-F1
#
_entry.id   AF-A0A485CA11-F1
#
_cell.length_a   1.000
_cell.length_b   1.000
_cell.length_c   1.000
_cell.angle_alpha   90.00
_cell.angle_beta   90.00
_cell.angle_gamma   90.00
#
_symmetry.space_group_name_H-M   'P 1'
#
loop_
_entity.id
_entity.type
_entity.pdbx_description
1 polymer ?
#
loop_
_entity_poly.entity_id
_entity_poly.type
_entity_poly.pdbx_seq_one_letter_code
_entity_poly.pdbx_strand_id
1 'polypeptide(L)' 'MKRMLINATQQEELRVALVDGQRLYDLDIESPGHEQKKANIYKGKITRIEPSLEAAFC' A
#
# COMPACT_ATOMS: atom_id res chain seq x y z
N MET A 1 -0.95 -27.06 0.58
CA MET A 1 -2.11 -26.15 0.77
C MET A 1 -1.57 -24.75 0.95
N LYS A 2 -1.95 -23.84 0.05
CA LYS A 2 -1.52 -22.45 0.08
C LYS A 2 -2.26 -21.69 1.18
N ARG A 3 -1.53 -20.93 1.99
CA ARG A 3 -2.05 -20.14 3.11
C ARG A 3 -1.39 -18.77 3.12
N MET A 4 -2.15 -17.78 3.58
CA MET A 4 -1.66 -16.44 3.89
C MET A 4 -1.62 -16.31 5.41
N LEU A 5 -0.47 -15.94 5.95
CA LEU A 5 -0.27 -15.70 7.38
C LEU A 5 -0.03 -14.20 7.60
N ILE A 6 -0.80 -13.60 8.50
CA ILE A 6 -0.70 -12.16 8.83
C ILE A 6 -0.25 -12.05 10.28
N ASN A 7 0.84 -11.33 10.52
CA ASN A 7 1.31 -11.01 11.87
C ASN A 7 1.31 -9.49 12.06
N ALA A 8 0.44 -9.05 12.98
CA ALA A 8 0.19 -7.64 13.30
C ALA A 8 0.33 -7.36 14.80
N THR A 9 1.11 -8.18 15.53
CA THR A 9 1.27 -8.03 16.99
C THR A 9 2.18 -6.84 17.35
N GLN A 10 3.15 -6.53 16.50
CA GLN A 10 4.04 -5.38 16.63
C GLN A 10 3.44 -4.19 15.88
N GLN A 11 3.47 -3.00 16.48
CA GLN A 11 2.94 -1.79 15.83
C GLN A 11 3.91 -1.22 14.79
N GLU A 12 5.18 -1.54 14.93
CA GLU A 12 6.29 -1.06 14.11
C GLU A 12 6.42 -1.82 12.79
N GLU A 13 5.77 -2.98 12.69
CA GLU A 13 5.93 -3.89 11.57
C GLU A 13 4.70 -4.78 11.35
N LEU A 14 4.13 -4.71 10.15
CA LEU A 14 3.12 -5.65 9.66
C LEU A 14 3.80 -6.66 8.73
N ARG A 15 3.58 -7.95 8.96
CA ARG A 15 4.16 -9.02 8.12
C ARG A 15 3.09 -9.87 7.49
N VAL A 16 3.19 -10.06 6.17
CA VAL A 16 2.32 -10.96 5.41
C VAL A 16 3.18 -12.01 4.72
N ALA A 17 2.95 -13.28 5.03
CA ALA A 17 3.67 -14.40 4.44
C ALA A 17 2.74 -15.30 3.64
N LEU A 18 3.17 -15.68 2.44
CA LEU A 18 2.51 -16.71 1.64
C LEU A 18 3.29 -18.02 1.75
N VAL A 19 2.60 -19.08 2.18
CA VAL A 19 3.20 -20.39 2.42
C VAL A 19 2.44 -21.49 1.68
N ASP A 20 3.15 -22.48 1.14
CA ASP A 20 2.56 -23.73 0.69
C ASP A 20 2.98 -24.86 1.63
N GLY A 21 2.04 -25.34 2.45
CA GLY A 21 2.41 -26.17 3.60
C GLY A 21 3.31 -25.36 4.54
N GLN A 22 4.52 -25.83 4.80
CA GLN A 22 5.51 -25.14 5.64
C GLN A 22 6.58 -24.38 4.83
N ARG A 23 6.48 -24.37 3.49
CA ARG A 23 7.44 -23.67 2.64
C ARG A 23 6.98 -22.24 2.40
N LEU A 24 7.77 -21.27 2.85
CA LEU A 24 7.63 -19.86 2.50
C LEU A 24 8.00 -19.66 1.03
N TYR A 25 7.18 -18.89 0.31
CA TYR A 25 7.49 -18.51 -1.08
C TYR A 25 7.28 -17.03 -1.37
N ASP A 26 6.62 -16.28 -0.49
CA ASP A 26 6.54 -14.82 -0.58
C ASP A 26 6.44 -14.22 0.83
N LEU A 27 7.01 -13.03 1.00
CA LEU A 27 7.03 -12.31 2.26
C LEU A 27 7.03 -10.81 1.97
N ASP A 28 6.02 -10.13 2.49
CA ASP A 28 5.93 -8.69 2.48
C ASP A 28 5.97 -8.15 3.91
N ILE A 29 6.68 -7.05 4.10
CA ILE A 29 6.89 -6.41 5.39
C ILE A 29 6.65 -4.92 5.21
N GLU A 30 5.68 -4.40 5.96
CA GLU A 30 5.32 -2.99 5.94
C GLU A 30 5.67 -2.35 7.27
N SER A 31 6.45 -1.26 7.22
CA SER A 31 6.73 -0.41 8.38
C SER A 31 5.93 0.89 8.28
N PRO A 32 5.39 1.41 9.41
CA PRO A 32 4.71 2.69 9.42
C PRO A 32 5.58 3.82 8.85
N GLY A 33 4.96 4.75 8.13
CA GLY A 33 5.63 5.94 7.60
C GLY A 33 6.27 5.78 6.21
N HIS A 34 6.36 4.57 5.67
CA HIS A 34 6.80 4.31 4.29
C HIS A 34 5.65 3.81 3.39
N GLU A 35 4.44 4.36 3.61
CA GLU A 35 3.25 3.98 2.87
C GLU A 35 3.38 4.29 1.37
N GLN A 36 3.09 3.30 0.52
CA GLN A 36 3.04 3.50 -0.92
C GLN A 36 1.77 4.25 -1.31
N LYS A 37 1.93 5.48 -1.82
CA LYS A 37 0.79 6.30 -2.31
C LYS A 37 0.46 6.07 -3.79
N LYS A 38 1.31 5.34 -4.52
CA LYS A 38 1.13 5.08 -5.95
C LYS A 38 -0.11 4.19 -6.15
N ALA A 39 -0.90 4.51 -7.18
CA ALA A 39 -2.16 3.83 -7.51
C ALA A 39 -3.30 4.00 -6.48
N ASN A 40 -3.13 4.84 -5.45
CA ASN A 40 -4.23 5.21 -4.58
C ASN A 40 -5.28 6.02 -5.35
N ILE A 41 -6.55 5.78 -5.01
CA ILE A 41 -7.71 6.47 -5.59
C ILE A 41 -8.32 7.36 -4.52
N TYR A 42 -8.45 8.66 -4.85
CA TYR A 42 -8.98 9.66 -3.94
C TYR A 42 -10.17 10.38 -4.57
N LYS A 43 -11.14 10.78 -3.74
CA LYS A 43 -12.14 11.79 -4.12
C LYS A 43 -11.54 13.18 -3.88
N GLY A 44 -10.92 13.75 -4.92
CA GLY A 44 -10.35 15.10 -4.88
C GLY A 44 -11.39 16.19 -5.13
N LYS A 45 -11.09 17.42 -4.69
CA LYS A 45 -11.81 18.63 -5.06
C LYS A 45 -10.87 19.52 -5.85
N ILE A 46 -11.28 19.99 -7.03
CA ILE A 46 -10.48 20.92 -7.82
C ILE A 46 -10.30 22.22 -7.02
N THR A 47 -9.05 22.62 -6.82
CA THR A 47 -8.68 23.85 -6.09
C THR A 47 -8.36 25.01 -7.02
N ARG A 48 -7.81 24.73 -8.22
CA ARG A 48 -7.46 25.72 -9.23
C ARG A 48 -7.47 25.10 -10.62
N ILE A 49 -7.91 25.88 -11.61
CA ILE A 49 -7.77 25.57 -13.04
C ILE A 49 -6.72 26.53 -13.61
N GLU A 50 -5.74 26.02 -14.35
CA GLU A 50 -4.65 26.81 -14.92
C GLU A 50 -4.59 26.59 -16.45
N PRO A 51 -5.28 27.43 -17.24
CA PRO A 51 -5.38 27.24 -18.69
C PRO A 51 -4.03 27.29 -19.40
N SER A 52 -3.09 28.10 -18.91
CA SER A 52 -1.76 28.25 -19.51
C SER A 52 -0.93 26.96 -19.50
N LEU A 53 -1.23 26.06 -18.56
CA LEU A 53 -0.59 24.75 -18.41
C LEU A 53 -1.44 23.61 -18.97
N GLU A 54 -2.64 23.92 -19.50
CA GLU A 54 -3.66 22.94 -19.86
C GLU A 54 -3.94 21.94 -18.70
N ALA A 55 -3.96 22.44 -17.46
CA ALA A 55 -4.01 21.62 -16.25
C ALA A 55 -5.00 22.12 -15.20
N ALA A 56 -5.35 21.25 -14.27
CA ALA A 56 -6.09 21.56 -13.05
C ALA A 56 -5.42 20.90 -11.85
N PHE A 57 -5.48 21.57 -10.70
CA PHE A 57 -4.89 21.12 -9.44
C PHE A 57 -6.00 20.65 -8.49
N CYS A 58 -5.77 19.51 -7.84
CA CYS A 58 -6.67 18.85 -6.90
C CYS A 58 -6.08 18.81 -5.50
#